data_AF-A0A662WT16-F1
#
_entry.id   AF-A0A662WT16-F1
#
_cell.length_a   1.000
_cell.length_b   1.000
_cell.length_c   1.000
_cell.angle_alpha   90.00
_cell.angle_beta   90.00
_cell.angle_gamma   90.00
#
_symmetry.space_group_name_H-M   'P 1'
#
loop_
_entity.id
_entity.type
_entity.pdbx_description
1 polymer ?
#
loop_
_entity_poly.entity_id
_entity_poly.type
_entity_poly.pdbx_seq_one_letter_code
_entity_poly.pdbx_strand_id
1 'polypeptide(L)'
;MAEPMSSVGGDAAAVTSPRQVELEMQSEEAEAEAEAEAAVHPQTPAVTKFACKKCRCVLFTSEQLMPHEPERHQISTRRDMRHHATVGRDVECSSYFLEETQPWMDDDLLAEGKIHCPSAKCQSRLGALQWSGSQCSCGTWVTPSIKITKSRVDPVFSQPSVHIVTGVVLPNTSEYAAVQSPPEM
;
A
#
# COMPACT_ATOMS: atom_id res chain seq x y z
N MET A 1 -58.36 71.63 -25.83
CA MET A 1 -58.34 71.42 -27.29
C MET A 1 -57.76 70.03 -27.55
N ALA A 2 -58.31 69.34 -28.54
CA ALA A 2 -58.30 67.88 -28.72
C ALA A 2 -56.95 67.21 -29.09
N GLU A 3 -56.84 65.92 -28.70
CA GLU A 3 -56.19 64.70 -29.26
C GLU A 3 -55.18 64.80 -30.45
N PRO A 4 -54.17 63.88 -30.61
CA PRO A 4 -54.40 62.42 -30.71
C PRO A 4 -53.33 61.39 -30.24
N MET A 5 -53.84 60.15 -30.24
CA MET A 5 -53.27 58.80 -30.10
C MET A 5 -51.90 58.55 -30.75
N SER A 6 -51.10 57.64 -30.16
CA SER A 6 -50.37 56.58 -30.88
C SER A 6 -49.89 55.46 -29.96
N SER A 7 -50.12 54.24 -30.44
CA SER A 7 -49.81 52.94 -29.86
C SER A 7 -48.31 52.60 -29.92
N VAL A 8 -47.75 52.03 -28.85
CA VAL A 8 -46.61 51.09 -28.85
C VAL A 8 -46.80 50.20 -27.63
N GLY A 9 -46.95 48.89 -27.74
CA GLY A 9 -45.91 47.96 -28.15
C GLY A 9 -45.54 47.15 -26.90
N GLY A 10 -46.14 45.98 -26.73
CA GLY A 10 -45.78 45.06 -25.65
C GLY A 10 -44.40 44.48 -25.92
N ASP A 11 -43.52 44.55 -24.93
CA ASP A 11 -42.24 43.84 -24.96
C ASP A 11 -42.25 42.81 -23.84
N ALA A 12 -42.42 41.55 -24.25
CA ALA A 12 -42.24 40.40 -23.39
C ALA A 12 -40.75 40.30 -23.06
N ALA A 13 -40.38 40.78 -21.87
CA ALA A 13 -39.08 40.48 -21.31
C ALA A 13 -38.95 38.96 -21.15
N ALA A 14 -38.31 38.33 -22.13
CA ALA A 14 -37.85 36.95 -22.04
C ALA A 14 -36.84 36.89 -20.90
N VAL A 15 -37.33 36.47 -19.73
CA VAL A 15 -36.51 36.14 -18.58
C VAL A 15 -35.67 34.94 -19.00
N THR A 16 -34.45 35.20 -19.47
CA THR A 16 -33.47 34.14 -19.69
C THR A 16 -33.26 33.45 -18.35
N SER A 17 -33.63 32.17 -18.30
CA SER A 17 -33.68 31.41 -17.06
C SER A 17 -32.25 31.17 -16.56
N PRO A 18 -31.97 31.34 -15.26
CA PRO A 18 -30.64 31.08 -14.69
C PRO A 18 -30.11 29.66 -15.00
N ARG A 19 -31.00 28.72 -15.33
CA ARG A 19 -30.64 27.36 -15.78
C ARG A 19 -29.94 27.30 -17.14
N GLN A 20 -30.10 28.29 -18.02
CA GLN A 20 -29.46 28.26 -19.34
C GLN A 20 -27.96 28.63 -19.25
N VAL A 21 -27.62 29.54 -18.34
CA VAL A 21 -26.23 29.96 -18.09
C VAL A 21 -25.43 28.84 -17.40
N GLU A 22 -26.07 28.04 -16.54
CA GLU A 22 -25.43 26.87 -15.89
C GLU A 22 -25.08 25.75 -16.88
N LEU A 23 -25.82 25.60 -17.98
CA LEU A 23 -25.60 24.52 -18.96
C LEU A 23 -24.49 24.85 -19.96
N GLU A 24 -24.28 26.13 -20.29
CA GLU A 24 -23.17 26.56 -21.14
C GLU A 24 -21.84 26.41 -20.40
N MET A 25 -21.80 26.82 -19.13
CA MET A 25 -20.61 26.74 -18.27
C MET A 25 -20.19 25.29 -17.96
N GLN A 26 -21.11 24.32 -18.04
CA GLN A 26 -20.82 22.88 -17.88
C GLN A 26 -20.24 22.22 -19.15
N SER A 27 -20.32 22.88 -20.31
CA SER A 27 -19.81 22.31 -21.56
C SER A 27 -18.35 22.63 -21.82
N GLU A 28 -17.84 23.74 -21.27
CA GLU A 28 -16.44 24.17 -21.43
C GLU A 28 -15.46 23.42 -20.49
N GLU A 29 -15.95 22.92 -19.35
CA GLU A 29 -15.17 22.14 -18.38
C GLU A 29 -14.90 20.69 -18.85
N ALA A 30 -15.66 20.16 -19.80
CA ALA A 30 -15.49 18.81 -20.34
C ALA A 30 -14.41 18.71 -21.45
N GLU A 31 -14.02 19.83 -22.07
CA GLU A 31 -13.11 19.84 -23.22
C GLU A 31 -11.63 20.06 -22.82
N ALA A 32 -11.37 20.47 -21.57
CA ALA A 32 -10.02 20.68 -21.03
C ALA A 32 -9.36 19.42 -20.44
N GLU A 33 -10.09 18.32 -20.28
CA GLU A 33 -9.62 17.11 -19.60
C GLU A 33 -9.11 16.01 -20.57
N ALA A 34 -9.07 16.30 -21.88
CA ALA A 34 -8.69 15.32 -22.91
C ALA A 34 -7.27 15.51 -23.51
N GLU A 35 -6.55 16.60 -23.18
CA GLU A 35 -5.20 16.89 -23.74
C GLU A 35 -4.09 16.95 -22.67
N ALA A 36 -4.21 16.16 -21.60
CA ALA A 36 -3.10 15.89 -20.66
C ALA A 36 -2.60 14.43 -20.72
N GLU A 37 -3.12 13.62 -21.65
CA GLU A 37 -2.65 12.27 -21.95
C GLU A 37 -1.49 12.27 -22.97
N ALA A 38 -0.40 12.98 -22.67
CA ALA A 38 0.86 12.79 -23.39
C ALA A 38 2.05 13.24 -22.53
N ALA A 39 2.74 12.23 -21.96
CA ALA A 39 4.10 12.28 -21.39
C ALA A 39 4.24 12.30 -19.86
N VAL A 40 3.77 11.24 -19.19
CA VAL A 40 4.55 10.62 -18.10
C VAL A 40 4.28 9.12 -18.17
N HIS A 41 5.28 8.31 -18.53
CA HIS A 41 5.31 6.91 -18.10
C HIS A 41 5.65 6.96 -16.60
N PRO A 42 4.72 6.74 -15.65
CA PRO A 42 5.13 6.56 -14.28
C PRO A 42 5.67 5.15 -14.19
N GLN A 43 6.93 5.02 -13.81
CA GLN A 43 7.51 3.76 -13.39
C GLN A 43 6.59 3.19 -12.30
N THR A 44 5.73 2.23 -12.62
CA THR A 44 4.82 1.67 -11.62
C THR A 44 5.66 0.99 -10.56
N PRO A 45 5.63 1.44 -9.29
CA PRO A 45 6.38 0.79 -8.23
C PRO A 45 5.90 -0.66 -8.14
N ALA A 46 6.82 -1.61 -8.06
CA ALA A 46 6.46 -3.02 -8.00
C ALA A 46 5.59 -3.30 -6.75
N VAL A 47 4.29 -3.48 -6.95
CA VAL A 47 3.31 -3.70 -5.87
C VAL A 47 3.59 -5.03 -5.19
N THR A 48 4.01 -5.00 -3.93
CA THR A 48 4.26 -6.21 -3.14
C THR A 48 2.97 -6.67 -2.50
N LYS A 49 2.62 -7.94 -2.67
CA LYS A 49 1.43 -8.55 -2.04
C LYS A 49 1.83 -9.22 -0.73
N PHE A 50 0.97 -9.16 0.28
CA PHE A 50 1.20 -9.81 1.56
C PHE A 50 0.18 -10.92 1.77
N ALA A 51 0.65 -12.10 2.15
CA ALA A 51 -0.18 -13.27 2.34
C ALA A 51 -0.08 -13.82 3.76
N CYS A 52 -1.16 -14.42 4.25
CA CYS A 52 -1.18 -15.14 5.51
C CYS A 52 -0.12 -16.25 5.52
N LYS A 53 0.74 -16.28 6.54
CA LYS A 53 1.80 -17.28 6.66
C LYS A 53 1.29 -18.72 6.76
N LYS A 54 0.11 -18.92 7.37
CA LYS A 54 -0.48 -20.25 7.61
C LYS A 54 -1.17 -20.85 6.39
N CYS A 55 -1.90 -20.05 5.61
CA CYS A 55 -2.73 -20.56 4.50
C CYS A 55 -2.41 -19.95 3.14
N ARG A 56 -1.46 -19.00 3.07
CA ARG A 56 -1.05 -18.28 1.86
C ARG A 56 -2.16 -17.49 1.14
N CYS A 57 -3.29 -17.26 1.80
CA CYS A 57 -4.32 -16.32 1.34
C CYS A 57 -3.75 -14.91 1.31
N VAL A 58 -3.86 -14.21 0.17
CA VAL A 58 -3.44 -12.82 0.00
C VAL A 58 -4.40 -11.91 0.77
N LEU A 59 -3.84 -10.97 1.54
CA LEU A 59 -4.58 -10.14 2.48
C LEU A 59 -4.57 -8.67 2.07
N PHE A 60 -3.40 -8.12 1.72
CA PHE A 60 -3.26 -6.71 1.36
C PHE A 60 -2.03 -6.49 0.47
N THR A 61 -1.92 -5.30 -0.11
CA THR A 61 -0.79 -4.85 -0.93
C THR A 61 0.02 -3.78 -0.20
N SER A 62 1.22 -3.48 -0.71
CA SER A 62 2.07 -2.41 -0.19
C SER A 62 1.43 -1.03 -0.24
N GLU A 63 0.47 -0.82 -1.14
CA GLU A 63 -0.24 0.47 -1.30
C GLU A 63 -1.23 0.73 -0.16
N GLN A 64 -1.71 -0.33 0.48
CA GLN A 64 -2.69 -0.24 1.56
C GLN A 64 -2.04 -0.04 2.93
N LEU A 65 -0.71 0.04 2.97
CA LEU A 65 0.07 0.24 4.18
C LEU A 65 0.16 1.72 4.51
N MET A 66 -0.14 2.06 5.76
CA MET A 66 0.14 3.37 6.32
C MET A 66 1.63 3.43 6.73
N PRO A 67 2.46 4.28 6.09
CA PRO A 67 3.82 4.52 6.55
C PRO A 67 3.81 5.33 7.84
N HIS A 68 4.72 5.02 8.75
CA HIS A 68 5.01 5.88 9.89
C HIS A 68 6.51 5.87 10.15
N GLU A 69 7.05 7.05 10.47
CA GLU A 69 8.47 7.18 10.77
C GLU A 69 8.74 6.86 12.24
N PRO A 70 9.82 6.14 12.58
CA PRO A 70 10.23 5.90 13.96
C PRO A 70 10.44 7.20 14.74
N GLU A 71 9.60 7.47 15.73
CA GLU A 71 9.81 8.55 16.67
C GLU A 71 11.04 8.25 17.54
N ARG A 72 12.13 9.02 17.34
CA ARG A 72 13.40 8.92 18.08
C ARG A 72 13.30 9.46 19.51
N HIS A 73 12.18 9.24 20.20
CA HIS A 73 11.98 9.72 21.57
C HIS A 73 12.79 8.88 22.57
N GLN A 74 13.45 9.56 23.51
CA GLN A 74 14.28 8.98 24.59
C GLN A 74 13.52 8.02 25.53
N ILE A 75 12.21 7.87 25.37
CA ILE A 75 11.38 6.92 26.14
C ILE A 75 11.44 5.52 25.51
N SER A 76 11.57 5.43 24.17
CA SER A 76 11.75 4.16 23.45
C SER A 76 13.03 3.44 23.89
N THR A 77 14.10 4.21 24.15
CA THR A 77 15.40 3.69 24.60
C THR A 77 15.36 3.00 25.98
N ARG A 78 14.35 3.27 26.82
CA ARG A 78 14.21 2.56 28.11
C ARG A 78 13.69 1.14 27.94
N ARG A 79 12.95 0.85 26.86
CA ARG A 79 12.50 -0.50 26.54
C ARG A 79 13.65 -1.33 25.93
N ASP A 80 14.53 -0.68 25.16
CA ASP A 80 15.79 -1.25 24.65
C ASP A 80 16.78 -1.63 25.76
N MET A 81 16.76 -0.98 26.93
CA MET A 81 17.61 -1.41 28.05
C MET A 81 17.31 -2.83 28.55
N ARG A 82 16.10 -3.37 28.29
CA ARG A 82 15.73 -4.75 28.68
C ARG A 82 16.09 -5.79 27.62
N HIS A 83 16.31 -5.37 26.38
CA HIS A 83 16.63 -6.23 25.24
C HIS A 83 17.93 -5.73 24.63
N HIS A 84 19.06 -6.30 25.04
CA HIS A 84 20.42 -5.98 24.55
C HIS A 84 20.48 -5.71 23.04
N ALA A 85 20.33 -4.46 22.59
CA ALA A 85 20.50 -4.08 21.19
C ALA A 85 20.81 -2.58 21.04
N THR A 86 22.10 -2.29 20.85
CA THR A 86 22.67 -1.21 20.02
C THR A 86 21.84 0.07 19.81
N VAL A 87 22.16 1.08 20.61
CA VAL A 87 21.88 2.50 20.34
C VAL A 87 22.40 2.85 18.94
N GLY A 88 21.52 3.23 18.02
CA GLY A 88 21.89 3.77 16.70
C GLY A 88 21.45 2.96 15.48
N ARG A 89 20.63 1.92 15.62
CA ARG A 89 20.00 1.24 14.47
C ARG A 89 18.63 1.83 14.16
N ASP A 90 18.34 1.98 12.87
CA ASP A 90 16.98 2.18 12.35
C ASP A 90 16.07 1.07 12.93
N VAL A 91 15.08 1.46 13.73
CA VAL A 91 14.22 0.52 14.45
C VAL A 91 13.20 -0.01 13.46
N GLU A 92 13.42 -1.20 12.92
CA GLU A 92 12.45 -1.83 12.05
C GLU A 92 11.18 -2.21 12.85
N CYS A 93 10.03 -1.67 12.45
CA CYS A 93 8.76 -1.94 13.12
C CYS A 93 8.38 -3.42 13.03
N SER A 94 7.88 -4.01 14.12
CA SER A 94 7.45 -5.43 14.14
C SER A 94 6.07 -5.68 13.54
N SER A 95 5.38 -4.63 13.09
CA SER A 95 4.00 -4.70 12.62
C SER A 95 3.78 -3.76 11.44
N TYR A 96 2.89 -4.16 10.55
CA TYR A 96 2.32 -3.33 9.50
C TYR A 96 1.06 -2.65 10.03
N PHE A 97 0.81 -1.43 9.58
CA PHE A 97 -0.43 -0.72 9.83
C PHE A 97 -1.11 -0.49 8.48
N LEU A 98 -2.40 -0.78 8.42
CA LEU A 98 -3.22 -0.50 7.24
C LEU A 98 -3.83 0.88 7.38
N GLU A 99 -3.95 1.58 6.26
CA GLU A 99 -4.61 2.88 6.20
C GLU A 99 -6.10 2.75 6.50
N GLU A 100 -6.74 1.76 5.89
CA GLU A 100 -8.18 1.51 5.98
C GLU A 100 -8.50 0.04 6.26
N THR A 101 -9.71 -0.21 6.80
CA THR A 101 -10.26 -1.55 6.96
C THR A 101 -10.48 -2.20 5.61
N GLN A 102 -10.12 -3.48 5.51
CA GLN A 102 -10.25 -4.22 4.25
C GLN A 102 -11.60 -4.96 4.17
N PRO A 103 -12.17 -5.17 2.97
CA PRO A 103 -13.50 -5.76 2.81
C PRO A 103 -13.61 -7.22 3.27
N TRP A 104 -12.47 -7.90 3.46
CA TRP A 104 -12.44 -9.27 3.99
C TRP A 104 -12.41 -9.33 5.51
N MET A 105 -12.23 -8.20 6.18
CA MET A 105 -12.23 -8.11 7.63
C MET A 105 -13.65 -8.29 8.14
N ASP A 106 -13.79 -9.14 9.16
CA ASP A 106 -15.09 -9.46 9.76
C ASP A 106 -15.49 -8.36 10.75
N ASP A 107 -16.59 -7.66 10.46
CA ASP A 107 -17.05 -6.50 11.25
C ASP A 107 -17.32 -6.83 12.71
N ASP A 108 -17.87 -8.02 13.00
CA ASP A 108 -18.16 -8.46 14.37
C ASP A 108 -16.86 -8.66 15.15
N LEU A 109 -15.85 -9.28 14.52
CA LEU A 109 -14.54 -9.48 15.14
C LEU A 109 -13.75 -8.17 15.24
N LEU A 110 -13.98 -7.22 14.32
CA LEU A 110 -13.40 -5.89 14.37
C LEU A 110 -13.98 -5.05 15.51
N ALA A 111 -15.26 -5.23 15.85
CA ALA A 111 -15.85 -4.62 17.04
C ALA A 111 -15.17 -5.11 18.33
N GLU A 112 -14.70 -6.37 18.37
CA GLU A 112 -13.86 -6.90 19.44
C GLU A 112 -12.37 -6.49 19.34
N GLY A 113 -11.99 -5.79 18.27
CA GLY A 113 -10.62 -5.35 18.00
C GLY A 113 -9.68 -6.47 17.52
N LYS A 114 -10.20 -7.57 16.97
CA LYS A 114 -9.39 -8.72 16.52
C LYS A 114 -9.45 -8.89 15.01
N ILE A 115 -8.29 -9.02 14.36
CA ILE A 115 -8.20 -9.26 12.92
C ILE A 115 -7.82 -10.72 12.66
N HIS A 116 -8.67 -11.46 11.96
CA HIS A 116 -8.49 -12.87 11.62
C HIS A 116 -8.33 -13.08 10.11
N CYS A 117 -7.71 -14.19 9.72
CA CYS A 117 -7.57 -14.54 8.32
C CYS A 117 -8.94 -14.91 7.71
N PRO A 118 -9.31 -14.37 6.54
CA PRO A 118 -10.63 -14.59 5.94
C PRO A 118 -10.83 -16.01 5.40
N SER A 119 -9.75 -16.77 5.23
CA SER A 119 -9.86 -18.18 4.84
C SER A 119 -10.55 -18.98 5.94
N ALA A 120 -11.73 -19.53 5.63
CA ALA A 120 -12.56 -20.32 6.55
C ALA A 120 -11.80 -21.51 7.19
N LYS A 121 -10.86 -22.12 6.47
CA LYS A 121 -10.02 -23.22 6.99
C LYS A 121 -8.89 -22.74 7.91
N CYS A 122 -8.54 -21.46 7.84
CA CYS A 122 -7.38 -20.91 8.53
C CYS A 122 -7.79 -20.23 9.84
N GLN A 123 -8.65 -19.20 9.74
CA GLN A 123 -9.17 -18.35 10.82
C GLN A 123 -8.13 -17.94 11.88
N SER A 124 -6.85 -17.86 11.48
CA SER A 124 -5.77 -17.52 12.39
C SER A 124 -5.78 -16.03 12.69
N ARG A 125 -5.56 -15.65 13.94
CA ARG A 125 -5.35 -14.24 14.31
C ARG A 125 -4.11 -13.67 13.62
N LEU A 126 -4.30 -12.59 12.87
CA LEU A 126 -3.28 -11.86 12.12
C LEU A 126 -2.84 -10.59 12.88
N GLY A 127 -3.78 -9.99 13.59
CA GLY A 127 -3.60 -8.64 14.10
C GLY A 127 -4.65 -8.20 15.12
N ALA A 128 -4.75 -6.88 15.28
CA ALA A 128 -5.72 -6.22 16.14
C ALA A 128 -6.10 -4.85 15.58
N LEU A 129 -7.33 -4.43 15.82
CA LEU A 129 -7.86 -3.11 15.51
C LEU A 129 -8.08 -2.33 16.81
N GLN A 130 -7.58 -1.09 16.86
CA GLN A 130 -7.89 -0.13 17.92
C GLN A 130 -8.25 1.22 17.30
N TRP A 131 -9.51 1.64 17.46
CA TRP A 131 -10.00 2.93 16.95
C TRP A 131 -9.32 4.13 17.62
N SER A 132 -9.00 4.02 18.91
CA SER A 132 -8.25 5.05 19.64
C SER A 132 -6.77 5.13 19.25
N GLY A 133 -6.30 4.21 18.40
CA GLY A 133 -4.89 4.07 18.04
C GLY A 133 -4.10 3.20 19.02
N SER A 134 -2.84 2.95 18.68
CA SER A 134 -1.89 2.25 19.55
C SER A 134 -0.45 2.67 19.24
N GLN A 135 0.44 2.47 20.21
CA GLN A 135 1.86 2.74 20.04
C GLN A 135 2.55 1.61 19.24
N CYS A 136 3.25 1.96 18.17
CA CYS A 136 4.13 1.04 17.45
C CYS A 136 5.40 0.71 18.25
N SER A 137 6.07 -0.40 17.95
CA SER A 137 7.38 -0.75 18.51
C SER A 137 8.44 0.32 18.31
N CYS A 138 8.33 1.15 17.26
CA CYS A 138 9.22 2.28 17.03
C CYS A 138 8.96 3.50 17.93
N GLY A 139 7.88 3.49 18.72
CA GLY A 139 7.52 4.59 19.62
C GLY A 139 6.38 5.48 19.11
N THR A 140 6.16 5.53 17.79
CA THR A 140 5.16 6.36 17.13
C THR A 140 3.74 5.92 17.46
N TRP A 141 2.85 6.87 17.75
CA TRP A 141 1.42 6.61 17.92
C TRP A 141 0.71 6.58 16.56
N VAL A 142 -0.03 5.50 16.29
CA VAL A 142 -0.75 5.30 15.02
C VAL A 142 -2.26 5.24 15.27
N THR A 143 -3.04 6.06 14.55
CA THR A 143 -4.50 6.13 14.64
C THR A 143 -5.13 6.30 13.25
N PRO A 144 -6.13 5.48 12.86
CA PRO A 144 -6.60 4.28 13.56
C PRO A 144 -5.51 3.19 13.55
N SER A 145 -5.48 2.35 14.59
CA SER A 145 -4.48 1.29 14.70
C SER A 145 -5.01 -0.02 14.10
N ILE A 146 -4.96 -0.14 12.77
CA ILE A 146 -5.25 -1.39 12.05
C ILE A 146 -3.96 -2.20 11.91
N LYS A 147 -3.59 -2.91 12.98
CA LYS A 147 -2.26 -3.51 13.12
C LYS A 147 -2.22 -4.97 12.68
N ILE A 148 -1.35 -5.30 11.73
CA ILE A 148 -1.03 -6.66 11.30
C ILE A 148 0.39 -7.04 11.74
N THR A 149 0.56 -8.20 12.36
CA THR A 149 1.88 -8.62 12.88
C THR A 149 2.74 -9.20 11.75
N LYS A 150 3.97 -8.69 11.57
CA LYS A 150 4.90 -9.18 10.53
C LYS A 150 5.14 -10.70 10.62
N SER A 151 5.19 -11.27 11.83
CA SER A 151 5.40 -12.72 12.00
C SER A 151 4.26 -13.60 11.47
N ARG A 152 3.09 -13.03 11.19
CA ARG A 152 1.88 -13.73 10.72
C ARG A 152 1.64 -13.61 9.21
N VAL A 153 2.41 -12.78 8.52
CA VAL A 153 2.25 -12.51 7.09
C VAL A 153 3.60 -12.53 6.39
N ASP A 154 3.65 -13.04 5.16
CA ASP A 154 4.86 -13.07 4.35
C ASP A 154 4.62 -12.25 3.06
N PRO A 155 5.62 -11.47 2.58
CA PRO A 155 5.55 -10.84 1.27
C PRO A 155 5.65 -11.91 0.16
N VAL A 156 4.81 -11.76 -0.85
CA VAL A 156 4.77 -12.62 -2.04
C VAL A 156 5.40 -11.84 -3.19
N PHE A 157 6.60 -12.26 -3.57
CA PHE A 157 7.29 -11.73 -4.74
C PHE A 157 6.92 -12.59 -5.95
N SER A 158 6.16 -12.04 -6.89
CA SER A 158 5.99 -12.66 -8.20
C SER A 158 7.31 -12.54 -8.96
N GLN A 159 8.18 -13.53 -8.84
CA GLN A 159 9.35 -13.62 -9.71
C GLN A 159 8.84 -13.93 -11.12
N PRO A 160 9.20 -13.16 -12.16
CA PRO A 160 9.03 -13.62 -13.53
C PRO A 160 9.85 -14.91 -13.64
N SER A 161 9.22 -15.96 -14.15
CA SER A 161 9.75 -17.33 -14.27
C SER A 161 11.14 -17.35 -14.92
N VAL A 162 12.19 -17.27 -14.11
CA VAL A 162 13.56 -17.55 -14.54
C VAL A 162 13.68 -19.06 -14.64
N HIS A 163 13.96 -19.58 -15.84
CA HIS A 163 14.34 -20.97 -16.05
C HIS A 163 15.58 -21.26 -15.19
N ILE A 164 15.39 -21.92 -14.04
CA ILE A 164 16.47 -22.44 -13.21
C ILE A 164 17.04 -23.65 -13.94
N VAL A 165 17.93 -23.42 -14.91
CA VAL A 165 18.71 -24.49 -15.53
C VAL A 165 19.68 -25.00 -14.46
N THR A 166 19.36 -26.19 -13.95
CA THR A 166 20.21 -26.98 -13.06
C THR A 166 21.46 -27.37 -13.85
N GLY A 167 22.60 -26.73 -13.54
CA GLY A 167 23.86 -26.98 -14.20
C GLY A 167 25.03 -26.87 -13.22
N VAL A 168 25.04 -27.67 -12.16
CA VAL A 168 26.29 -27.94 -11.43
C VAL A 168 27.03 -29.01 -12.23
N VAL A 169 27.86 -28.59 -13.18
CA VAL A 169 28.88 -29.48 -13.75
C VAL A 169 30.03 -29.49 -12.75
N LEU A 170 30.14 -30.57 -11.96
CA LEU A 170 31.35 -30.83 -11.18
C LEU A 170 32.49 -31.14 -12.18
N PRO A 171 33.64 -30.46 -12.10
CA PRO A 171 34.78 -30.82 -12.93
C PRO A 171 35.27 -32.21 -12.51
N ASN A 172 35.33 -33.12 -13.49
CA ASN A 172 35.83 -34.47 -13.37
C ASN A 172 37.28 -34.44 -12.87
N THR A 173 37.54 -35.02 -11.70
CA THR A 173 38.87 -35.21 -11.13
C THR A 173 39.57 -36.40 -11.77
N SER A 174 39.95 -36.28 -13.05
CA SER A 174 40.72 -37.32 -13.75
C SER A 174 42.03 -36.80 -14.38
N GLU A 175 42.48 -35.59 -14.05
CA GLU A 175 43.69 -35.00 -14.65
C GLU A 175 44.80 -34.62 -13.66
N TYR A 176 44.81 -35.20 -12.45
CA TYR A 176 45.93 -35.03 -11.48
C TYR A 176 46.71 -36.34 -11.22
N ALA A 177 46.84 -37.24 -12.19
CA ALA A 177 47.70 -38.42 -12.05
C ALA A 177 48.81 -38.43 -13.11
N ALA A 178 49.54 -37.33 -13.26
CA ALA A 178 50.67 -37.31 -14.20
C ALA A 178 51.75 -36.24 -13.91
N VAL A 179 52.17 -35.99 -12.66
CA VAL A 179 53.49 -35.33 -12.45
C VAL A 179 54.10 -35.77 -11.12
N GLN A 180 55.03 -36.75 -11.19
CA GLN A 180 56.34 -36.76 -10.52
C GLN A 180 56.91 -38.19 -10.50
N SER A 181 57.63 -38.56 -11.56
CA SER A 181 58.71 -39.55 -11.44
C SER A 181 59.96 -38.81 -10.95
N PRO A 182 60.62 -39.23 -9.88
CA PRO A 182 61.88 -38.62 -9.45
C PRO A 182 63.02 -39.10 -10.36
N PRO A 183 63.96 -38.22 -10.79
CA PRO A 183 65.17 -38.69 -11.45
C PRO A 183 66.14 -39.32 -10.42
N GLU A 184 66.63 -40.52 -10.76
CA GLU A 184 67.76 -41.18 -10.09
C GLU A 184 69.11 -40.54 -10.46
N MET A 185 70.00 -40.55 -9.46
CA MET A 185 71.44 -40.20 -9.40
C MET A 185 71.84 -38.72 -9.43
#